data_AF-A0A1S3CPP6-F1
#
_entry.id   AF-A0A1S3CPP6-F1
#
_cell.length_a   1.000
_cell.length_b   1.000
_cell.length_c   1.000
_cell.angle_alpha   90.00
_cell.angle_beta   90.00
_cell.angle_gamma   90.00
#
_symmetry.space_group_name_H-M   'P 1'
#
loop_
_entity.id
_entity.type
_entity.pdbx_description
1 polymer ?
#
loop_
_entity_poly.entity_id
_entity_poly.type
_entity_poly.pdbx_seq_one_letter_code
_entity_poly.pdbx_strand_id
1 'polypeptide(L)'
;MNNRAMELGRPGSGKRRLKDLLLLKDNRFCADCRAADPKWASANIGVFICLKCCGVHRSLGSHISKVLSVTLDEWNDDEIDAMIEVGGNSSANAIYEAYIPEGYSKPGPDATHEQRSKFIRLEMIK
;
A
#
# COMPACT_ATOMS: atom_id res chain seq x y z
N MET A 1 -42.07 7.64 17.76
CA MET A 1 -40.63 7.84 18.01
C MET A 1 -39.90 7.26 16.81
N ASN A 2 -39.44 8.12 15.90
CA ASN A 2 -38.83 7.71 14.63
C ASN A 2 -37.43 7.15 14.87
N ASN A 3 -37.24 5.87 14.56
CA ASN A 3 -36.01 5.12 14.78
C ASN A 3 -34.97 5.38 13.67
N ARG A 4 -34.74 6.66 13.33
CA ARG A 4 -33.93 7.08 12.19
C ARG A 4 -32.46 7.38 12.53
N ALA A 5 -32.03 7.03 13.74
CA ALA A 5 -30.70 7.36 14.27
C ALA A 5 -29.70 6.18 14.28
N MET A 6 -30.07 4.99 13.80
CA MET A 6 -29.22 3.79 13.89
C MET A 6 -28.60 3.29 12.56
N GLU A 7 -28.67 4.05 11.47
CA GLU A 7 -28.10 3.64 10.17
C GLU A 7 -26.77 4.33 9.80
N LEU A 8 -26.08 4.99 10.75
CA LEU A 8 -24.78 5.63 10.50
C LEU A 8 -23.56 4.87 11.05
N GLY A 9 -23.69 3.57 11.37
CA GLY A 9 -22.68 2.89 12.21
C GLY A 9 -22.41 1.41 11.95
N ARG A 10 -22.65 0.86 10.75
CA ARG A 10 -22.03 -0.42 10.40
C ARG A 10 -20.79 -0.15 9.54
N PRO A 11 -19.57 -0.41 10.03
CA PRO A 11 -18.43 -0.52 9.13
C PRO A 11 -18.85 -1.51 8.05
N GLY A 12 -18.71 -1.13 6.77
CA GLY A 12 -18.67 -2.15 5.73
C GLY A 12 -17.64 -3.20 6.15
N SER A 13 -17.86 -4.48 5.83
CA SER A 13 -16.87 -5.53 6.12
C SER A 13 -15.48 -5.01 5.79
N GLY A 14 -14.45 -5.25 6.61
CA GLY A 14 -13.14 -4.65 6.40
C GLY A 14 -12.63 -4.78 4.95
N LYS A 15 -12.96 -5.91 4.30
CA LYS A 15 -12.74 -6.15 2.86
C LYS A 15 -13.35 -5.08 1.93
N ARG A 16 -14.55 -4.56 2.24
CA ARG A 16 -15.17 -3.45 1.51
C ARG A 16 -14.35 -2.18 1.65
N ARG A 17 -13.93 -1.82 2.86
CA ARG A 17 -13.14 -0.60 3.10
C ARG A 17 -11.80 -0.65 2.38
N LEU A 18 -11.11 -1.79 2.44
CA LEU A 18 -9.86 -2.01 1.69
C LEU A 18 -10.08 -1.94 0.17
N LYS A 19 -11.18 -2.50 -0.33
CA LYS A 19 -11.54 -2.43 -1.75
C LYS A 19 -11.84 -1.00 -2.19
N ASP A 20 -12.59 -0.25 -1.40
CA ASP A 20 -12.91 1.15 -1.67
C ASP A 20 -11.62 1.99 -1.71
N LEU A 21 -10.68 1.72 -0.80
CA LEU A 21 -9.35 2.34 -0.83
C LEU A 21 -8.57 1.97 -2.12
N LEU A 22 -8.54 0.71 -2.52
CA LEU A 22 -7.86 0.27 -3.75
C LEU A 22 -8.46 0.93 -5.01
N LEU A 23 -9.73 1.31 -5.02
CA LEU A 23 -10.39 1.96 -6.16
C LEU A 23 -9.95 3.40 -6.38
N LEU A 24 -9.29 4.04 -5.41
CA LEU A 24 -8.73 5.39 -5.58
C LEU A 24 -7.67 5.40 -6.69
N LYS A 25 -7.64 6.49 -7.46
CA LYS A 25 -6.85 6.62 -8.70
C LYS A 25 -5.38 6.20 -8.54
N ASP A 26 -4.70 6.70 -7.51
CA ASP A 26 -3.26 6.45 -7.32
C ASP A 26 -2.98 5.04 -6.77
N ASN A 27 -3.98 4.38 -6.17
CA ASN A 27 -3.90 3.01 -5.69
C ASN A 27 -4.06 1.98 -6.82
N ARG A 28 -4.49 2.42 -8.01
CA ARG A 28 -4.56 1.58 -9.23
C ARG A 28 -3.20 1.31 -9.87
N PHE A 29 -2.14 1.92 -9.35
CA PHE A 29 -0.78 1.73 -9.80
C PHE A 29 0.10 1.38 -8.60
N CYS A 30 1.04 0.46 -8.79
CA CYS A 30 2.02 0.08 -7.78
C CYS A 30 2.75 1.32 -7.25
N ALA A 31 2.82 1.44 -5.92
CA ALA A 31 3.48 2.54 -5.25
C ALA A 31 4.91 2.74 -5.77
N ASP A 32 5.72 1.68 -5.88
CA ASP A 32 7.17 1.83 -6.13
C ASP A 32 7.59 1.71 -7.59
N CYS A 33 6.71 1.29 -8.51
CA CYS A 33 7.10 1.17 -9.93
C CYS A 33 6.03 1.57 -10.95
N ARG A 34 4.86 2.03 -10.49
CA ARG A 34 3.72 2.43 -11.32
C ARG A 34 3.13 1.33 -12.21
N ALA A 35 3.51 0.07 -12.04
CA ALA A 35 2.85 -1.05 -12.71
C ALA A 35 1.36 -1.06 -12.35
N ALA A 36 0.48 -1.23 -13.34
CA ALA A 36 -0.95 -1.18 -13.13
C ALA A 36 -1.47 -2.37 -12.28
N ASP A 37 -2.64 -2.15 -11.69
CA ASP A 37 -3.45 -3.16 -11.00
C ASP A 37 -2.69 -3.95 -9.91
N PRO A 38 -2.13 -3.26 -8.89
CA PRO A 38 -1.43 -3.92 -7.80
C PRO A 38 -2.37 -4.86 -7.03
N LYS A 39 -1.86 -6.05 -6.69
CA LYS A 39 -2.61 -7.13 -6.01
C LYS A 39 -2.11 -7.41 -4.59
N TRP A 40 -1.08 -6.70 -4.17
CA TRP A 40 -0.45 -6.82 -2.87
C TRP A 40 -0.46 -5.46 -2.19
N ALA A 41 -0.33 -5.46 -0.87
CA ALA A 41 -0.20 -4.26 -0.08
C ALA A 41 0.78 -4.46 1.06
N SER A 42 1.41 -3.39 1.52
CA SER A 42 2.13 -3.37 2.80
C SER A 42 1.25 -2.66 3.83
N ALA A 43 0.62 -3.42 4.72
CA ALA A 43 -0.43 -2.93 5.62
C ALA A 43 0.07 -1.82 6.56
N ASN A 44 1.27 -1.99 7.11
CA ASN A 44 1.88 -1.03 8.04
C ASN A 44 2.46 0.22 7.36
N ILE A 45 2.72 0.16 6.05
CA ILE A 45 3.26 1.29 5.27
C ILE A 45 2.11 2.05 4.58
N GLY A 46 0.98 1.39 4.33
CA GLY A 46 -0.17 2.00 3.68
C GLY A 46 -0.08 2.04 2.16
N VAL A 47 0.62 1.09 1.52
CA VAL A 47 0.83 1.06 0.06
C VAL A 47 0.29 -0.19 -0.61
N PHE A 48 -0.20 -0.05 -1.84
CA PHE A 48 -0.50 -1.12 -2.79
C PHE A 48 0.63 -1.28 -3.79
N ILE A 49 1.11 -2.51 -3.95
CA ILE A 49 2.30 -2.86 -4.72
C ILE A 49 2.04 -4.04 -5.68
N CYS A 50 2.80 -4.09 -6.77
CA CYS A 50 2.74 -5.20 -7.73
C CYS A 50 3.51 -6.43 -7.24
N LEU A 51 3.35 -7.56 -7.90
CA LEU A 51 4.02 -8.82 -7.53
C LEU A 51 5.56 -8.69 -7.49
N LYS A 52 6.16 -7.97 -8.44
CA LYS A 52 7.62 -7.76 -8.49
C LYS A 52 8.14 -6.96 -7.29
N CYS A 53 7.44 -5.89 -6.91
CA CYS A 53 7.78 -5.09 -5.73
C CYS A 53 7.48 -5.83 -4.41
N CYS A 54 6.38 -6.58 -4.36
CA CYS A 54 6.03 -7.46 -3.24
C CYS A 54 7.20 -8.38 -2.85
N GLY A 55 7.91 -8.96 -3.83
CA GLY A 55 9.11 -9.77 -3.56
C GLY A 55 10.22 -8.99 -2.85
N VAL A 56 10.46 -7.73 -3.25
CA VAL A 56 11.45 -6.87 -2.62
C VAL A 56 11.03 -6.50 -1.19
N HIS A 57 9.78 -6.06 -1.00
CA HIS A 57 9.25 -5.72 0.33
C HIS A 57 9.36 -6.90 1.31
N ARG A 58 9.01 -8.12 0.86
CA ARG A 58 9.18 -9.35 1.67
C ARG A 58 10.63 -9.57 2.10
N SER A 59 11.61 -9.24 1.25
CA SER A 59 13.04 -9.38 1.57
C SER A 59 13.54 -8.40 2.65
N LEU A 60 12.75 -7.39 3.02
CA LEU A 60 13.06 -6.48 4.12
C LEU A 60 12.72 -7.08 5.48
N GLY A 61 11.76 -8.01 5.52
CA GLY A 61 11.23 -8.58 6.75
C GLY A 61 9.97 -7.87 7.26
N SER A 62 9.11 -8.62 7.96
CA SER A 62 7.77 -8.18 8.38
C SER A 62 7.74 -7.05 9.41
N HIS A 63 8.83 -6.87 10.16
CA HIS A 63 9.02 -5.75 11.08
C HIS A 63 9.22 -4.40 10.35
N ILE A 64 9.62 -4.44 9.07
CA ILE A 64 9.75 -3.26 8.21
C ILE A 64 8.54 -3.16 7.29
N SER A 65 8.21 -4.22 6.56
CA SER A 65 7.10 -4.23 5.61
C SER A 65 6.23 -5.49 5.78
N LYS A 66 5.01 -5.28 6.27
CA LYS A 66 4.01 -6.33 6.47
C LYS A 66 3.18 -6.52 5.21
N VAL A 67 3.64 -7.40 4.33
CA VAL A 67 3.04 -7.64 3.00
C VAL A 67 1.88 -8.63 3.07
N LEU A 68 0.72 -8.23 2.55
CA LEU A 68 -0.49 -9.05 2.41
C LEU A 68 -1.05 -8.97 0.98
N SER A 69 -1.62 -10.06 0.50
CA SER A 69 -2.44 -10.09 -0.70
C SER A 69 -3.75 -9.40 -0.42
N VAL A 70 -4.19 -8.52 -1.33
CA VAL A 70 -5.46 -7.81 -1.18
C VAL A 70 -6.66 -8.78 -1.21
N THR A 71 -6.52 -9.92 -1.89
CA THR A 71 -7.64 -10.86 -2.12
C THR A 71 -7.44 -12.24 -1.50
N LEU A 72 -6.20 -12.70 -1.39
CA LEU A 72 -5.91 -14.09 -1.00
C LEU A 72 -5.64 -14.25 0.51
N ASP A 73 -5.19 -13.20 1.17
CA ASP A 73 -4.87 -13.25 2.61
C ASP A 73 -6.06 -12.77 3.44
N GLU A 74 -6.12 -13.26 4.68
CA GLU A 74 -7.03 -12.72 5.69
C GLU A 74 -6.44 -11.42 6.24
N TRP A 75 -7.32 -10.43 6.40
CA TRP A 75 -6.98 -9.13 6.97
C TRP A 75 -7.76 -8.97 8.27
N ASN A 76 -7.06 -8.56 9.33
CA ASN A 76 -7.72 -8.08 10.55
C ASN A 76 -8.06 -6.59 10.41
N ASP A 77 -8.88 -6.11 11.35
CA ASP A 77 -9.34 -4.72 11.34
C ASP A 77 -8.18 -3.74 11.53
N ASP A 78 -7.20 -4.04 12.41
CA ASP A 78 -6.03 -3.18 12.65
C ASP A 78 -5.18 -2.98 11.37
N GLU A 79 -5.02 -4.00 10.54
CA GLU A 79 -4.29 -3.91 9.26
C GLU A 79 -5.04 -3.03 8.24
N ILE A 80 -6.37 -3.09 8.25
CA ILE A 80 -7.22 -2.32 7.35
C ILE A 80 -7.27 -0.87 7.82
N ASP A 81 -7.37 -0.66 9.12
CA ASP A 81 -7.31 0.67 9.74
C ASP A 81 -5.98 1.33 9.44
N ALA A 82 -4.85 0.63 9.60
CA ALA A 82 -3.53 1.14 9.23
C ALA A 82 -3.44 1.59 7.76
N MET A 83 -3.99 0.80 6.82
CA MET A 83 -4.04 1.20 5.40
C MET A 83 -4.84 2.48 5.17
N ILE A 84 -5.97 2.63 5.88
CA ILE A 84 -6.89 3.76 5.72
C ILE A 84 -6.34 5.02 6.40
N GLU A 85 -5.73 4.88 7.57
CA GLU A 85 -5.10 5.98 8.31
C GLU A 85 -3.96 6.62 7.52
N VAL A 86 -3.13 5.81 6.85
CA VAL A 86 -2.12 6.34 5.92
C VAL A 86 -2.78 6.97 4.70
N GLY A 87 -3.86 6.38 4.18
CA GLY A 87 -4.62 6.91 3.04
C GLY A 87 -4.19 6.38 1.68
N GLY A 88 -3.39 5.32 1.64
CA GLY A 88 -2.94 4.68 0.40
C GLY A 88 -1.70 5.32 -0.23
N ASN A 89 -1.47 4.98 -1.50
CA ASN A 89 -0.24 5.26 -2.23
C ASN A 89 0.09 6.75 -2.30
N SER A 90 -0.88 7.61 -2.60
CA SER A 90 -0.59 9.05 -2.73
C SER A 90 -0.03 9.63 -1.43
N SER A 91 -0.66 9.32 -0.30
CA SER A 91 -0.26 9.82 1.01
C SER A 91 1.05 9.19 1.47
N ALA A 92 1.19 7.87 1.34
CA ALA A 92 2.42 7.18 1.68
C ALA A 92 3.61 7.70 0.85
N ASN A 93 3.46 7.80 -0.47
CA ASN A 93 4.49 8.33 -1.36
C ASN A 93 4.88 9.78 -1.01
N ALA A 94 3.92 10.64 -0.69
CA ALA A 94 4.21 12.01 -0.26
C ALA A 94 5.05 12.06 1.03
N ILE A 95 4.90 11.06 1.90
CA ILE A 95 5.71 10.91 3.10
C ILE A 95 7.07 10.32 2.74
N TYR A 96 7.14 9.15 2.10
CA TYR A 96 8.38 8.39 1.94
C TYR A 96 9.28 8.90 0.81
N GLU A 97 8.72 9.34 -0.31
CA GLU A 97 9.52 9.87 -1.43
C GLU A 97 10.13 11.25 -1.13
N ALA A 98 9.60 11.99 -0.15
CA ALA A 98 10.17 13.27 0.28
C ALA A 98 11.60 13.16 0.83
N TYR A 99 12.04 11.95 1.18
CA TYR A 99 13.37 11.67 1.74
C TYR A 99 14.30 10.99 0.73
N ILE A 100 13.84 10.80 -0.51
CA ILE A 100 14.66 10.21 -1.57
C ILE A 100 15.71 11.24 -2.02
N PRO A 101 17.00 10.91 -2.00
CA PRO A 101 18.05 11.83 -2.43
C PRO A 101 17.93 12.21 -3.90
N GLU A 102 18.44 13.41 -4.23
CA GLU A 102 18.51 13.87 -5.62
C GLU A 102 19.30 12.88 -6.51
N GLY A 103 18.85 12.71 -7.76
CA GLY A 103 19.41 11.74 -8.70
C GLY A 103 18.85 10.32 -8.57
N TYR A 104 18.01 10.05 -7.57
CA TYR A 104 17.22 8.82 -7.48
C TYR A 104 15.79 9.08 -7.92
N SER A 105 15.25 8.15 -8.71
CA SER A 105 13.88 8.25 -9.20
C SER A 105 13.18 6.91 -9.14
N LYS A 106 11.86 6.99 -8.99
CA LYS A 106 10.98 5.82 -8.98
C LYS A 106 11.16 5.01 -10.28
N PRO A 107 11.46 3.71 -10.19
CA PRO A 107 11.62 2.88 -11.38
C PRO A 107 10.31 2.72 -12.16
N GLY A 108 10.42 2.37 -13.44
CA GLY A 108 9.25 2.03 -14.26
C GLY A 108 8.77 0.58 -14.07
N PRO A 109 7.64 0.20 -14.70
CA PRO A 109 7.10 -1.17 -14.63
C PRO A 109 8.06 -2.25 -15.15
N ASP A 110 8.94 -1.90 -16.09
CA ASP A 110 9.89 -2.82 -16.73
C ASP A 110 11.27 -2.85 -16.05
N ALA A 111 11.43 -2.10 -14.96
CA ALA A 111 12.68 -2.07 -14.21
C ALA A 111 13.06 -3.45 -13.66
N THR A 112 14.37 -3.68 -13.61
CA THR A 112 14.98 -4.90 -13.10
C THR A 112 14.73 -5.07 -11.60
N HIS A 113 14.90 -6.28 -11.09
CA HIS A 113 14.83 -6.54 -9.65
C HIS A 113 15.82 -5.67 -8.87
N GLU A 114 17.04 -5.48 -9.38
CA GLU A 114 18.07 -4.66 -8.74
C GLU A 114 17.65 -3.19 -8.62
N GLN A 115 17.11 -2.60 -9.70
CA GLN A 115 16.63 -1.21 -9.71
C GLN A 115 15.48 -1.02 -8.70
N ARG A 116 14.55 -1.97 -8.64
CA ARG A 116 13.45 -1.99 -7.66
C ARG A 116 13.99 -2.08 -6.23
N SER A 117 14.89 -3.03 -5.99
CA SER A 117 15.51 -3.24 -4.68
C SER A 117 16.26 -1.99 -4.19
N LYS A 118 17.00 -1.33 -5.08
CA LYS A 118 17.71 -0.10 -4.75
C LYS A 118 16.75 1.01 -4.32
N PHE A 119 15.70 1.27 -5.11
CA PHE A 119 14.72 2.32 -4.81
C PHE A 119 13.94 2.02 -3.51
N ILE A 120 13.35 0.84 -3.40
CA ILE A 120 12.53 0.45 -2.25
C ILE A 120 13.36 0.47 -0.96
N ARG A 121 14.62 0.00 -0.98
CA ARG A 121 15.45 0.06 0.23
C ARG A 121 15.76 1.48 0.67
N LEU A 122 15.97 2.42 -0.27
CA LEU A 122 16.20 3.82 0.06
C LEU A 122 14.95 4.45 0.68
N GLU A 123 13.77 4.14 0.13
CA GLU A 123 12.49 4.64 0.63
C GLU A 123 12.20 4.23 2.08
N MET A 124 12.80 3.11 2.54
CA MET A 124 12.59 2.52 3.88
C MET A 124 13.64 2.95 4.92
N ILE A 125 14.69 3.69 4.56
CA ILE A 125 15.77 4.12 5.49
C ILE A 125 15.42 5.47 6.13
N LYS A 126 14.24 5.58 6.73
CA LYS A 126 13.93 6.74 7.58
C LYS A 126 14.43 6.53 9.00
#